data_AF-A0A6V7M5T0-F1
#
_entry.id   AF-A0A6V7M5T0-F1
#
_cell.length_a   1.000
_cell.length_b   1.000
_cell.length_c   1.000
_cell.angle_alpha   90.00
_cell.angle_beta   90.00
_cell.angle_gamma   90.00
#
_symmetry.space_group_name_H-M   'P 1'
#
loop_
_entity.id
_entity.type
_entity.pdbx_description
1 polymer ?
#
loop_
_entity_poly.entity_id
_entity_poly.type
_entity_poly.pdbx_seq_one_letter_code
_entity_poly.pdbx_strand_id
1 'polypeptide(L)'
;TPQTCSGSDCDTLKDCVECLAHNGGPKAEDKCSGCDDEYYYVDKVEVDLAEHEAGVRMCWVPSEDGCTFAFKYSILSDRGDITLYNITAERTKKCPEPIPVLGVAIGVIASTVILGFLVLLIWKVVTTVHDRREYARFEKERGMAKWDR
;
A
#
# COMPACT_ATOMS: atom_id res chain seq x y z
N THR A 1 -14.29 16.54 3.15
CA THR A 1 -13.20 16.00 4.00
C THR A 1 -13.82 14.97 4.91
N PRO A 2 -13.35 13.70 4.93
CA PRO A 2 -13.95 12.70 5.79
C PRO A 2 -13.68 13.10 7.23
N GLN A 3 -14.72 13.38 8.01
CA GLN A 3 -14.59 13.72 9.42
C GLN A 3 -14.01 12.50 10.13
N THR A 4 -12.78 12.64 10.62
CA THR A 4 -12.21 11.73 11.60
C THR A 4 -13.01 11.94 12.88
N CYS A 5 -14.06 11.14 13.06
CA CYS A 5 -14.83 11.11 14.29
C CYS A 5 -13.97 10.48 15.38
N SER A 6 -13.10 11.28 15.98
CA SER A 6 -12.42 10.99 17.24
C SER A 6 -13.43 11.05 18.38
N GLY A 7 -14.32 10.05 18.45
CA GLY A 7 -15.17 9.82 19.61
C GLY A 7 -14.45 8.91 20.59
N SER A 8 -14.48 9.24 21.88
CA SER A 8 -14.00 8.38 23.00
C SER A 8 -14.46 6.92 22.88
N ASP A 9 -15.65 6.74 22.33
CA ASP A 9 -16.30 5.45 22.20
C ASP A 9 -15.61 4.62 21.10
N CYS A 10 -15.13 5.25 20.04
CA CYS A 10 -14.37 4.59 18.97
C CYS A 10 -13.08 3.95 19.52
N ASP A 11 -12.36 4.71 20.36
CA ASP A 11 -11.12 4.25 20.98
C ASP A 11 -11.34 3.19 22.07
N THR A 12 -12.52 3.17 22.69
CA THR A 12 -12.87 2.16 23.70
C THR A 12 -13.34 0.86 23.04
N LEU A 13 -14.12 0.98 21.97
CA LEU A 13 -14.70 -0.16 21.24
C LEU A 13 -13.66 -0.87 20.36
N LYS A 14 -12.60 -0.17 19.92
CA LYS A 14 -11.60 -0.75 19.00
C LYS A 14 -10.95 -2.02 19.52
N ASP A 15 -10.61 -2.07 20.82
CA ASP A 15 -9.90 -3.20 21.41
C ASP A 15 -10.81 -4.44 21.49
N CYS A 16 -12.10 -4.21 21.76
CA CYS A 16 -13.12 -5.26 21.77
C CYS A 16 -13.41 -5.77 20.35
N VAL A 17 -13.54 -4.86 19.38
CA VAL A 17 -13.78 -5.22 17.98
C VAL A 17 -12.60 -5.99 17.39
N GLU A 18 -11.37 -5.56 17.65
CA GLU A 18 -10.18 -6.24 17.15
C GLU A 18 -10.05 -7.66 17.72
N CYS A 19 -10.39 -7.83 19.00
CA CYS A 19 -10.40 -9.13 19.65
C CYS A 19 -11.50 -10.05 19.09
N LEU A 20 -12.75 -9.57 19.01
CA LEU A 20 -13.90 -10.37 18.58
C LEU A 20 -13.88 -10.67 17.07
N ALA A 21 -13.48 -9.71 16.24
CA ALA A 21 -13.50 -9.84 14.78
C ALA A 21 -12.27 -10.58 14.24
N HIS A 22 -11.10 -10.29 14.81
CA HIS A 22 -9.82 -10.66 14.23
C HIS A 22 -8.94 -11.52 15.15
N ASN A 23 -9.42 -11.87 16.36
CA ASN A 23 -8.64 -12.57 17.39
C ASN A 23 -7.26 -11.93 17.63
N GLY A 24 -7.21 -10.59 17.58
CA GLY A 24 -5.99 -9.81 17.72
C GLY A 24 -6.16 -8.66 18.71
N GLY A 25 -5.11 -7.86 18.83
CA GLY A 25 -5.09 -6.70 19.73
C GLY A 25 -4.86 -7.08 21.21
N PRO A 26 -4.83 -6.07 22.10
CA PRO A 26 -4.40 -6.24 23.49
C PRO A 26 -5.35 -7.12 24.32
N LYS A 27 -6.63 -7.21 23.94
CA LYS A 27 -7.63 -8.03 24.65
C LYS A 27 -7.69 -9.49 24.18
N ALA A 28 -6.92 -9.87 23.15
CA ALA A 28 -6.90 -11.25 22.64
C ALA A 28 -6.39 -12.26 23.67
N GLU A 29 -5.41 -11.87 24.50
CA GLU A 29 -4.85 -12.75 25.54
C GLU A 29 -5.89 -13.13 26.60
N ASP A 30 -6.76 -12.19 26.96
CA ASP A 30 -7.81 -12.36 27.97
C ASP A 30 -9.15 -12.86 27.38
N LYS A 31 -9.13 -13.48 26.20
CA LYS A 31 -10.34 -13.98 25.49
C LYS A 31 -11.44 -12.92 25.35
N CYS A 32 -11.08 -11.68 25.06
CA CYS A 32 -12.01 -10.56 24.91
C CYS A 32 -12.86 -10.29 26.17
N SER A 33 -12.30 -10.49 27.36
CA SER A 33 -13.02 -10.20 28.61
C SER A 33 -13.38 -8.71 28.75
N GLY A 34 -14.63 -8.44 29.17
CA GLY A 34 -15.19 -7.10 29.34
C GLY A 34 -15.81 -6.48 28.08
N CYS A 35 -16.12 -7.29 27.07
CA CYS A 35 -16.87 -6.88 25.88
C CYS A 35 -18.26 -7.53 25.91
N ASP A 36 -19.19 -6.93 26.67
CA ASP A 36 -20.55 -7.46 26.86
C ASP A 36 -21.58 -6.86 25.89
N ASP A 37 -21.15 -6.00 24.96
CA ASP A 37 -21.99 -5.35 23.95
C ASP A 37 -22.49 -6.32 22.88
N GLU A 38 -23.64 -6.00 22.27
CA GLU A 38 -24.16 -6.77 21.13
C GLU A 38 -23.25 -6.57 19.91
N TYR A 39 -22.69 -7.66 19.40
CA TYR A 39 -21.73 -7.64 18.32
C TYR A 39 -22.15 -8.53 17.14
N TYR A 40 -22.10 -7.95 15.95
CA TYR A 40 -22.42 -8.61 14.67
C TYR A 40 -21.29 -8.42 13.65
N TYR A 41 -21.13 -9.41 12.77
CA TYR A 41 -20.14 -9.40 11.69
C TYR A 41 -20.83 -9.29 10.33
N VAL A 42 -20.28 -8.44 9.47
CA VAL A 42 -20.73 -8.26 8.07
C VAL A 42 -19.53 -8.31 7.12
N ASP A 43 -19.79 -8.61 5.85
CA ASP A 43 -18.74 -8.66 4.82
C ASP A 43 -18.20 -7.27 4.48
N LYS A 44 -19.06 -6.24 4.53
CA LYS A 44 -18.69 -4.84 4.37
C LYS A 44 -19.54 -3.97 5.26
N VAL A 45 -18.89 -3.06 5.97
CA VAL A 45 -19.56 -2.02 6.75
C VAL A 45 -19.75 -0.81 5.84
N GLU A 46 -21.00 -0.50 5.54
CA GLU A 46 -21.40 0.73 4.86
C GLU A 46 -22.37 1.48 5.80
N VAL A 47 -22.29 2.80 5.77
CA VAL A 47 -23.18 3.70 6.50
C VAL A 47 -23.83 4.64 5.49
N ASP A 48 -25.13 4.49 5.33
CA ASP A 48 -25.93 5.37 4.48
C ASP A 48 -26.25 6.69 5.19
N LEU A 49 -26.65 7.72 4.44
CA LEU A 49 -27.05 9.01 5.02
C LEU A 49 -28.18 8.84 6.05
N ALA A 50 -29.15 7.97 5.79
CA ALA A 50 -30.26 7.70 6.70
C ALA A 50 -29.79 7.05 8.02
N GLU A 51 -28.78 6.18 7.97
CA GLU A 51 -28.19 5.57 9.17
C GLU A 51 -27.37 6.59 9.96
N HIS A 52 -26.66 7.48 9.26
CA HIS A 52 -25.92 8.56 9.91
C HIS A 52 -26.85 9.55 10.62
N GLU A 53 -27.96 9.92 9.99
CA GLU A 53 -29.02 10.75 10.59
C GLU A 53 -29.70 10.05 11.76
N ALA A 54 -29.79 8.72 11.74
CA ALA A 54 -30.27 7.90 12.86
C ALA A 54 -29.25 7.73 14.00
N GLY A 55 -28.07 8.36 13.91
CA GLY A 55 -27.05 8.35 14.95
C GLY A 55 -26.05 7.19 14.86
N VAL A 56 -26.02 6.44 13.76
CA VAL A 56 -25.00 5.41 13.50
C VAL A 56 -23.67 6.08 13.14
N ARG A 57 -22.59 5.66 13.81
CA ARG A 57 -21.25 6.19 13.57
C ARG A 57 -20.33 5.10 13.06
N MET A 58 -19.44 5.48 12.13
CA MET A 58 -18.44 4.58 11.55
C MET A 58 -17.05 4.94 12.04
N CYS A 59 -16.26 3.93 12.34
CA CYS A 59 -14.88 4.00 12.81
C CYS A 59 -13.95 3.25 11.87
N TRP A 60 -12.78 3.84 11.62
CA TRP A 60 -11.69 3.24 10.85
C TRP A 60 -10.48 3.14 11.76
N VAL A 61 -10.02 1.92 12.04
CA VAL A 61 -8.95 1.68 13.00
C VAL A 61 -7.78 0.96 12.32
N PRO A 62 -6.55 1.50 12.42
CA PRO A 62 -5.36 0.78 12.01
C PRO A 62 -5.04 -0.32 13.04
N SER A 63 -4.74 -1.52 12.54
CA SER A 63 -4.28 -2.67 13.32
C SER A 63 -2.75 -2.78 13.24
N GLU A 64 -2.15 -3.55 14.16
CA GLU A 64 -0.69 -3.73 14.23
C GLU A 64 -0.09 -4.35 12.96
N ASP A 65 -0.88 -5.16 12.23
CA ASP A 65 -0.46 -5.82 10.98
C ASP A 65 -0.30 -4.85 9.78
N GLY A 66 -0.47 -3.54 9.99
CA GLY A 66 -0.50 -2.53 8.92
C GLY A 66 -1.79 -2.57 8.08
N CYS A 67 -2.78 -3.35 8.49
CA CYS A 67 -4.11 -3.40 7.90
C CYS A 67 -5.05 -2.41 8.62
N THR A 68 -6.12 -1.98 7.94
CA THR A 68 -7.17 -1.14 8.54
C THR A 68 -8.48 -1.93 8.58
N PHE A 69 -9.19 -1.91 9.70
CA PHE A 69 -10.54 -2.47 9.79
C PHE A 69 -11.55 -1.37 10.09
N ALA A 70 -12.79 -1.62 9.68
CA ALA A 70 -13.89 -0.69 9.86
C ALA A 70 -15.02 -1.34 10.66
N PHE A 71 -15.66 -0.54 11.50
CA PHE A 71 -16.87 -0.94 12.22
C PHE A 71 -17.82 0.24 12.36
N LYS A 72 -19.11 -0.06 12.45
CA LYS A 72 -20.13 0.92 12.80
C LYS A 72 -20.75 0.56 14.14
N TYR A 73 -21.15 1.59 14.89
CA TYR A 73 -21.84 1.41 16.15
C TYR A 73 -23.04 2.34 16.28
N SER A 74 -24.05 1.90 17.02
CA SER A 74 -25.20 2.70 17.44
C SER A 74 -25.49 2.47 18.92
N ILE A 75 -26.11 3.45 19.56
CA ILE A 75 -26.49 3.37 20.98
C ILE A 75 -27.88 2.71 21.04
N LEU A 76 -27.96 1.50 21.59
CA LEU A 76 -29.23 0.76 21.75
C LEU A 76 -30.04 1.29 22.93
N SER A 77 -29.36 1.61 24.04
CA SER A 77 -29.98 2.11 25.26
C SER A 77 -28.94 2.82 26.10
N ASP A 78 -29.32 4.00 26.59
CA ASP A 78 -28.56 4.78 27.55
C ASP A 78 -29.38 4.87 28.84
N ARG A 79 -29.02 4.05 29.84
CA ARG A 79 -29.60 4.08 31.19
C ARG A 79 -28.61 4.66 32.20
N GLY A 80 -27.86 5.69 31.83
CA GLY A 80 -27.00 6.47 32.74
C GLY A 80 -25.73 5.74 33.20
N ASP A 81 -25.87 4.59 33.89
CA ASP A 81 -24.75 3.77 34.36
C ASP A 81 -24.29 2.72 33.33
N ILE A 82 -25.14 2.38 32.35
CA ILE A 82 -24.83 1.39 31.31
C ILE A 82 -25.36 1.90 29.97
N THR A 83 -24.43 2.17 29.06
CA THR A 83 -24.69 2.37 27.62
C THR A 83 -24.44 1.06 26.89
N LEU A 84 -25.47 0.53 26.24
CA LEU A 84 -25.34 -0.65 25.38
C LEU A 84 -25.12 -0.21 23.93
N TYR A 85 -24.08 -0.74 23.31
CA TYR A 85 -23.77 -0.48 21.92
C TYR A 85 -24.19 -1.67 21.05
N ASN A 86 -24.77 -1.38 19.88
CA ASN A 86 -24.86 -2.35 18.79
C ASN A 86 -23.65 -2.12 17.87
N ILE A 87 -22.76 -3.10 17.80
CA ILE A 87 -21.52 -3.00 17.04
C ILE A 87 -21.61 -3.93 15.84
N THR A 88 -21.34 -3.39 14.66
CA THR A 88 -21.26 -4.14 13.42
C THR A 88 -19.88 -3.93 12.79
N ALA A 89 -19.04 -4.96 12.77
CA ALA A 89 -17.69 -4.87 12.24
C ALA A 89 -17.49 -5.70 10.96
N GLU A 90 -16.52 -5.28 10.15
CA GLU A 90 -16.13 -5.97 8.94
C GLU A 90 -15.36 -7.25 9.29
N ARG A 91 -15.74 -8.37 8.67
CA ARG A 91 -15.08 -9.67 8.90
C ARG A 91 -13.62 -9.68 8.45
N THR A 92 -13.28 -8.90 7.44
CA THR A 92 -11.96 -8.86 6.82
C THR A 92 -11.30 -7.51 7.02
N LYS A 93 -10.04 -7.51 7.48
CA LYS A 93 -9.21 -6.31 7.49
C LYS A 93 -8.89 -5.91 6.04
N LYS A 94 -8.87 -4.62 5.76
CA LYS A 94 -8.31 -4.09 4.50
C LYS A 94 -6.81 -3.93 4.66
N CYS A 95 -6.08 -4.91 4.15
CA CYS A 95 -4.63 -4.89 4.11
C CYS A 95 -4.14 -4.35 2.76
N PRO A 96 -3.05 -3.57 2.73
CA PRO A 96 -2.38 -3.25 1.47
C PRO A 96 -1.87 -4.55 0.82
N GLU A 97 -2.06 -4.68 -0.49
CA GLU A 97 -1.59 -5.86 -1.22
C GLU A 97 -0.05 -5.94 -1.18
N PRO A 98 0.53 -7.13 -0.91
CA PRO A 98 1.98 -7.28 -0.92
C PRO A 98 2.51 -7.06 -2.33
N ILE A 99 3.36 -6.06 -2.50
CA ILE A 99 4.04 -5.80 -3.76
C ILE A 99 4.99 -6.97 -4.05
N PRO A 100 4.97 -7.59 -5.25
CA PRO A 100 5.86 -8.70 -5.59
C PRO A 100 7.30 -8.21 -5.77
N VAL A 101 8.04 -8.12 -4.66
CA VAL A 101 9.41 -7.58 -4.59
C VAL A 101 10.37 -8.23 -5.59
N LEU A 102 10.24 -9.54 -5.80
CA LEU A 102 11.05 -10.30 -6.75
C LEU A 102 10.82 -9.85 -8.19
N GLY A 103 9.56 -9.61 -8.57
CA GLY A 103 9.19 -9.18 -9.92
C GLY A 103 9.73 -7.78 -10.23
N VAL A 104 9.62 -6.87 -9.26
CA VAL A 104 10.18 -5.51 -9.39
C VAL A 104 11.71 -5.57 -9.52
N ALA A 105 12.38 -6.37 -8.69
CA ALA A 105 13.83 -6.50 -8.74
C ALA A 105 14.33 -7.01 -10.10
N ILE A 106 13.70 -8.07 -10.64
CA ILE A 106 14.04 -8.61 -11.96
C ILE A 106 13.80 -7.56 -13.06
N GLY A 107 12.68 -6.84 -12.99
CA GLY A 107 12.36 -5.78 -13.95
C GLY A 107 13.42 -4.68 -14.00
N VAL A 108 13.88 -4.22 -12.84
CA VAL A 108 14.92 -3.17 -12.74
C VAL A 108 16.26 -3.66 -13.30
N ILE A 109 16.68 -4.88 -12.95
CA ILE A 109 17.93 -5.47 -13.43
C ILE A 109 17.90 -5.63 -14.96
N ALA A 110 16.84 -6.25 -15.49
CA ALA A 110 16.67 -6.47 -16.91
C ALA A 110 16.65 -5.13 -17.68
N SER A 111 15.91 -4.14 -17.18
CA SER A 111 15.85 -2.80 -17.78
C SER A 111 17.21 -2.13 -17.83
N THR A 112 17.98 -2.20 -16.74
CA THR A 112 19.31 -1.59 -16.65
C THR A 112 20.31 -2.24 -17.61
N VAL A 113 20.30 -3.57 -17.71
CA VAL A 113 21.16 -4.31 -18.63
C VAL A 113 20.83 -3.97 -20.08
N ILE A 114 19.54 -3.93 -20.43
CA ILE A 114 19.10 -3.57 -21.78
C ILE A 114 19.52 -2.14 -22.13
N LEU A 115 19.30 -1.19 -21.22
CA LEU A 115 19.68 0.20 -21.43
C LEU A 115 21.20 0.34 -21.60
N GLY A 116 21.98 -0.34 -20.77
CA GLY A 116 23.44 -0.38 -20.88
C GLY A 116 23.89 -0.95 -22.23
N PHE A 117 23.29 -2.04 -22.69
CA PHE A 117 23.58 -2.61 -24.00
C PHE A 117 23.27 -1.63 -25.14
N LEU A 118 22.14 -0.94 -25.10
CA LEU A 118 21.78 0.05 -26.12
C LEU A 118 22.80 1.19 -26.20
N VAL A 119 23.22 1.71 -25.04
CA VAL A 119 24.25 2.77 -24.99
C VAL A 119 25.59 2.27 -25.53
N LEU A 120 26.01 1.05 -25.16
CA LEU A 120 27.24 0.45 -25.68
C LEU A 120 27.19 0.23 -27.19
N LEU A 121 26.05 -0.22 -27.73
CA LEU A 121 25.87 -0.39 -29.17
C LEU A 121 25.96 0.95 -29.90
N ILE A 122 25.29 2.00 -29.41
CA ILE A 122 25.36 3.33 -30.00
C ILE A 122 26.80 3.86 -29.96
N TRP A 123 27.47 3.78 -28.80
CA TRP A 123 28.87 4.20 -28.68
C TRP A 123 29.76 3.41 -29.64
N LYS A 124 29.60 2.10 -29.73
CA LYS A 124 30.40 1.25 -30.62
C LYS A 124 30.19 1.60 -32.10
N VAL A 125 28.96 1.91 -32.50
CA VAL A 125 28.65 2.38 -33.87
C VAL A 125 29.31 3.72 -34.14
N VAL A 126 29.16 4.69 -33.24
CA VAL A 126 29.73 6.04 -33.39
C VAL A 126 31.25 5.99 -33.52
N THR A 127 31.91 5.24 -32.63
CA THR A 127 33.38 5.07 -32.66
C THR A 127 33.85 4.37 -33.92
N THR A 128 33.19 3.29 -34.34
CA THR A 128 33.56 2.56 -35.56
C THR A 128 33.45 3.46 -36.80
N VAL A 129 32.45 4.33 -36.87
CA VAL A 129 32.32 5.30 -37.97
C VAL A 129 33.41 6.36 -37.91
N HIS A 130 33.74 6.85 -36.71
CA HIS A 130 34.79 7.84 -36.54
C HIS A 130 36.16 7.29 -36.95
N ASP A 131 36.51 6.11 -36.44
CA ASP A 131 37.76 5.40 -36.78
C ASP A 131 37.86 5.15 -38.29
N ARG A 132 36.76 4.75 -38.94
CA ARG A 132 36.75 4.55 -40.41
C ARG A 132 36.94 5.84 -41.19
N ARG A 133 36.40 6.97 -40.71
CA ARG A 133 36.57 8.28 -41.35
C ARG A 133 38.01 8.76 -41.23
N GLU A 134 38.61 8.64 -40.05
CA GLU A 134 40.01 9.00 -39.82
C GLU A 134 40.96 8.11 -40.63
N TYR A 135 40.70 6.79 -40.67
CA TYR A 135 41.50 5.86 -41.48
C TYR A 135 41.48 6.21 -42.97
N ALA A 136 40.30 6.51 -43.52
CA ALA A 136 40.16 6.90 -44.92
C ALA A 136 40.86 8.25 -45.24
N ARG A 137 40.97 9.14 -44.26
CA ARG A 137 41.72 10.40 -44.40
C ARG A 137 43.22 10.13 -44.40
N PHE A 138 43.70 9.30 -43.48
CA PHE A 138 45.11 8.95 -43.37
C PHE A 138 45.65 8.23 -44.61
N GLU A 139 44.88 7.30 -45.20
CA GLU A 139 45.23 6.62 -46.46
C GLU A 139 45.40 7.61 -47.63
N LYS A 140 44.52 8.62 -47.74
CA LYS A 140 44.64 9.66 -48.78
C LYS A 140 45.90 10.49 -48.61
N GLU A 141 46.22 10.89 -47.38
CA GLU A 141 47.43 11.66 -47.09
C GLU A 141 48.71 10.84 -47.35
N ARG A 142 48.72 9.55 -46.98
CA ARG A 142 49.84 8.63 -47.30
C ARG A 142 50.03 8.42 -48.80
N GLY A 143 48.96 8.30 -49.58
CA GLY A 143 49.04 8.11 -51.03
C GLY A 143 49.58 9.32 -51.80
N MET A 144 49.52 10.51 -51.21
CA MET A 144 50.02 11.76 -51.81
C MET A 144 51.43 12.13 -51.35
N ALA A 145 51.97 11.47 -50.31
CA ALA A 145 53.33 11.68 -49.85
C ALA A 145 54.33 11.05 -50.84
N LYS A 146 54.87 11.85 -51.77
CA LYS A 146 56.08 11.50 -52.51
C LYS A 146 57.29 11.68 -51.59
N TRP A 147 58.01 10.59 -51.34
CA TRP A 147 59.33 10.64 -50.72
C TRP A 147 60.36 10.90 -51.80
N ASP A 148 60.94 12.09 -51.83
CA ASP A 148 62.18 12.31 -52.57
C ASP A 148 63.33 11.66 -51.80
N ARG A 149 64.19 10.94 -52.51
CA ARG A 149 65.28 10.15 -51.93
C ARG A 149 66.53 11.00 -51.71
#